data_AF-A0A7X1U1W7-F1
#
_entry.id   AF-A0A7X1U1W7-F1
#
_cell.length_a   1.000
_cell.length_b   1.000
_cell.length_c   1.000
_cell.angle_alpha   90.00
_cell.angle_beta   90.00
_cell.angle_gamma   90.00
#
_symmetry.space_group_name_H-M   'P 1'
#
loop_
_entity.id
_entity.type
_entity.pdbx_description
1 polymer ?
#
loop_
_entity_poly.entity_id
_entity_poly.type
_entity_poly.pdbx_seq_one_letter_code
_entity_poly.pdbx_strand_id
1 'polypeptide(L)' 'MEIRRGTLRGFDDTDYKATVEISGSVSVWLTGVPVSRNIADADLVEGRGVAVLFLDPSNPEDAVLFAVWA' A
#
# COMPACT_ATOMS: atom_id res chain seq x y z
N MET A 1 8.70 -13.11 3.64
CA MET A 1 8.83 -11.74 3.11
C MET A 1 8.66 -11.73 1.61
N GLU A 2 7.79 -10.87 1.09
CA GLU A 2 7.53 -10.70 -0.34
C GLU A 2 7.22 -9.23 -0.64
N ILE A 3 7.58 -8.73 -1.82
CA ILE A 3 7.21 -7.38 -2.28
C ILE A 3 6.22 -7.53 -3.42
N ARG A 4 5.09 -6.84 -3.32
CA ARG A 4 4.11 -6.73 -4.40
C ARG A 4 3.96 -5.30 -4.85
N ARG A 5 3.80 -5.12 -6.17
CA ARG A 5 3.38 -3.86 -6.77
C ARG A 5 1.86 -3.73 -6.64
N GLY A 6 1.39 -2.49 -6.46
CA GLY A 6 -0.02 -2.17 -6.49
C GLY A 6 -0.28 -0.75 -6.98
N THR A 7 -1.56 -0.39 -6.96
CA THR A 7 -2.07 0.95 -7.25
C THR A 7 -2.73 1.48 -5.98
N LEU A 8 -2.40 2.72 -5.60
CA LEU A 8 -3.06 3.38 -4.48
C LEU A 8 -4.52 3.67 -4.83
N ARG A 9 -5.46 3.20 -4.00
CA ARG A 9 -6.90 3.40 -4.19
C ARG A 9 -7.51 4.35 -3.17
N GLY A 10 -6.79 4.68 -2.11
CA GLY A 10 -7.19 5.67 -1.11
C GLY A 10 -6.15 5.79 -0.01
N PHE A 11 -6.12 6.93 0.66
CA PHE A 11 -5.25 7.20 1.80
C PHE A 11 -6.03 7.95 2.89
N ASP A 12 -5.86 7.49 4.12
CA ASP A 12 -6.38 8.09 5.36
C ASP A 12 -5.19 8.74 6.09
N ASP A 13 -5.19 10.06 6.17
CA ASP A 13 -4.15 10.86 6.80
C ASP A 13 -4.21 10.82 8.34
N THR A 14 -5.38 10.56 8.90
CA THR A 14 -5.64 10.51 10.35
C THR A 14 -5.00 9.27 10.95
N ASP A 15 -5.23 8.11 10.34
CA ASP A 15 -4.65 6.83 10.78
C ASP A 15 -3.34 6.47 10.05
N TYR A 16 -2.97 7.23 9.02
CA TYR A 16 -1.81 6.99 8.16
C TYR A 16 -1.84 5.63 7.47
N LYS A 17 -3.00 5.31 6.89
CA LYS A 17 -3.29 4.00 6.27
C LYS A 17 -3.75 4.16 4.83
N ALA A 18 -3.43 3.17 4.01
CA ALA A 18 -3.74 3.14 2.60
C ALA A 18 -4.69 1.99 2.25
N THR A 19 -5.44 2.19 1.18
CA THR A 19 -6.08 1.12 0.43
C THR A 19 -5.28 0.89 -0.85
N VAL A 20 -4.86 -0.35 -1.10
CA VAL A 20 -4.00 -0.71 -2.22
C VAL A 20 -4.63 -1.84 -3.02
N GLU A 21 -4.73 -1.66 -4.33
CA GLU A 21 -5.06 -2.72 -5.27
C GLU A 21 -3.78 -3.42 -5.73
N ILE A 22 -3.65 -4.72 -5.48
CA ILE A 22 -2.44 -5.47 -5.83
C ILE A 22 -2.42 -5.83 -7.32
N SER A 23 -1.35 -5.46 -8.02
CA SER A 23 -1.17 -5.74 -9.44
C SER A 23 -1.07 -7.24 -9.70
N GLY A 24 -1.69 -7.71 -10.79
CA GLY A 24 -1.72 -9.14 -11.15
C GLY A 24 -2.80 -9.95 -10.43
N SER A 25 -3.60 -9.32 -9.56
CA SER A 25 -4.81 -9.90 -8.98
C SER A 25 -5.96 -8.91 -9.14
N VAL A 26 -6.86 -9.18 -10.09
CA VAL A 26 -7.94 -8.26 -10.49
C VAL A 26 -8.94 -7.96 -9.35
N SER A 27 -8.90 -8.72 -8.25
CA SER A 27 -9.88 -8.65 -7.16
C SER A 27 -9.30 -8.56 -5.75
N VAL A 28 -7.99 -8.32 -5.59
CA VAL A 28 -7.38 -8.24 -4.24
C VAL A 28 -7.08 -6.79 -3.86
N TRP A 29 -7.87 -6.31 -2.91
CA TRP A 29 -7.75 -5.00 -2.31
C TRP A 29 -7.27 -5.19 -0.88
N LEU A 30 -6.13 -4.60 -0.54
CA LEU A 30 -5.69 -4.49 0.84
C LEU A 30 -6.22 -3.17 1.39
N THR A 31 -6.90 -3.23 2.51
CA THR A 31 -7.41 -2.05 3.22
C THR A 31 -6.65 -1.89 4.53
N GLY A 32 -6.56 -0.66 5.02
CA GLY A 32 -5.92 -0.38 6.30
C GLY A 32 -4.41 -0.64 6.33
N VAL A 33 -3.74 -0.66 5.17
CA VAL A 33 -2.30 -0.92 5.05
C VAL A 33 -1.52 0.23 5.68
N PRO A 34 -0.71 0.02 6.72
CA PRO A 34 0.15 1.06 7.27
C PRO A 34 1.10 1.62 6.22
N VAL A 35 1.22 2.95 6.17
CA VAL A 35 2.14 3.66 5.28
C VAL A 35 3.42 4.02 6.02
N SER A 36 4.57 3.87 5.36
CA SER A 36 5.85 4.34 5.87
C SER A 36 5.81 5.84 6.13
N ARG A 37 6.14 6.25 7.37
CA ARG A 37 6.08 7.65 7.85
C ARG A 37 7.03 8.61 7.14
N ASN A 38 7.94 8.11 6.30
CA ASN A 38 8.85 8.93 5.50
C ASN A 38 8.25 9.35 4.14
N ILE A 39 7.12 8.77 3.74
CA ILE A 39 6.40 9.17 2.51
C ILE A 39 5.51 10.35 2.87
N ALA A 40 5.62 11.49 2.19
CA ALA A 40 4.74 12.63 2.45
C ALA A 40 3.27 12.32 2.10
N ASP A 41 2.33 12.89 2.85
CA ASP A 41 0.90 12.84 2.59
C ASP A 41 0.54 13.31 1.18
N ALA A 42 1.19 14.38 0.72
CA ALA A 42 1.02 14.95 -0.61
C ALA A 42 1.40 13.99 -1.75
N ASP A 43 2.19 12.95 -1.47
CA ASP A 43 2.58 11.94 -2.45
C ASP A 43 1.62 10.75 -2.53
N LEU A 44 0.69 10.60 -1.58
CA LEU A 44 -0.26 9.51 -1.47
C LEU A 44 -1.56 9.81 -2.23
N VAL A 45 -1.42 10.09 -3.52
CA VAL A 45 -2.53 10.40 -4.44
C VAL A 45 -3.07 9.13 -5.09
N GLU A 46 -4.40 8.98 -5.10
CA GLU A 46 -5.06 7.85 -5.77
C GLU A 46 -4.61 7.68 -7.22
N GLY A 47 -4.45 6.43 -7.65
CA GLY A 47 -3.96 6.05 -8.97
C GLY A 47 -2.44 5.92 -9.09
N ARG A 48 -1.66 6.38 -8.10
CA ARG A 48 -0.20 6.22 -8.10
C ARG A 48 0.23 4.78 -7.91
N GLY A 49 1.40 4.45 -8.45
CA GLY A 49 2.04 3.16 -8.28
C GLY A 49 2.66 3.04 -6.89
N VAL A 50 2.48 1.90 -6.23
CA VAL A 50 3.00 1.67 -4.87
C VAL A 50 3.65 0.30 -4.76
N ALA A 51 4.59 0.16 -3.82
CA ALA A 51 5.14 -1.12 -3.40
C ALA A 51 4.75 -1.40 -1.95
N VAL A 52 4.27 -2.63 -1.74
CA VAL A 52 3.86 -3.14 -0.45
C VAL A 52 4.77 -4.30 -0.09
N LEU A 53 5.39 -4.22 1.07
CA LEU A 53 6.19 -5.28 1.66
C LEU A 53 5.28 -6.11 2.56
N PHE A 54 5.17 -7.40 2.30
CA PHE A 54 4.57 -8.37 3.20
C PHE A 54 5.69 -8.99 4.04
N LEU A 55 5.70 -8.74 5.34
CA LEU A 55 6.67 -9.33 6.26
C LEU A 55 6.46 -10.84 6.34
N ASP A 56 5.23 -11.25 6.63
CA ASP A 56 4.74 -12.63 6.50
C ASP A 56 3.78 -12.74 5.28
N PRO A 57 4.14 -13.48 4.22
CA PRO A 57 3.28 -13.66 3.04
C PRO A 57 1.95 -14.38 3.33
N SER A 58 1.84 -15.09 4.45
CA SER A 58 0.62 -15.74 4.89
C SER A 58 -0.29 -14.84 5.73
N ASN A 59 0.23 -13.71 6.22
CA ASN A 59 -0.52 -12.71 6.97
C ASN A 59 -0.54 -11.36 6.22
N PRO A 60 -1.59 -11.08 5.42
CA PRO A 60 -1.70 -9.82 4.71
C PRO A 60 -1.89 -8.59 5.61
N GLU A 61 -2.22 -8.75 6.89
CA GLU A 61 -2.33 -7.64 7.85
C GLU A 61 -0.96 -7.07 8.25
N ASP A 62 0.11 -7.84 8.07
CA ASP A 62 1.49 -7.43 8.35
C ASP A 62 2.19 -6.82 7.13
N ALA A 63 1.38 -6.27 6.22
CA ALA A 63 1.83 -5.60 5.02
C ALA A 63 2.10 -4.10 5.29
N VAL A 64 3.16 -3.54 4.71
CA VAL A 64 3.52 -2.12 4.85
C VAL A 64 3.79 -1.50 3.48
N LEU A 65 3.17 -0.36 3.20
CA LEU A 65 3.48 0.45 2.01
C LEU A 65 4.76 1.24 2.27
N PHE A 66 5.81 0.96 1.51
CA PHE A 66 7.13 1.56 1.75
C PHE A 66 7.66 2.39 0.57
N ALA A 67 7.00 2.36 -0.59
CA ALA A 67 7.34 3.22 -1.71
C ALA A 67 6.09 3.62 -2.51
N VAL A 68 6.12 4.83 -3.05
CA VAL A 68 5.15 5.39 -3.99
C VAL A 68 5.91 6.00 -5.17
N TRP A 69 5.40 5.86 -6.38
CA TRP A 69 5.96 6.43 -7.62
C TRP A 69 4.86 6.64 -8.67
N ALA A 70 5.29 7.22 -9.80
CA ALA A 70 4.50 7.65 -10.95
C ALA A 70 3.80 8.99 -10.75
#